data_AF-A0A945QUA5-F1
#
_entry.id   AF-A0A945QUA5-F1
#
_cell.length_a   1.000
_cell.length_b   1.000
_cell.length_c   1.000
_cell.angle_alpha   90.00
_cell.angle_beta   90.00
_cell.angle_gamma   90.00
#
_symmetry.space_group_name_H-M   'P 1'
#
loop_
_entity.id
_entity.type
_entity.pdbx_description
1 polymer ?
#
loop_
_entity_poly.entity_id
_entity_poly.type
_entity_poly.pdbx_seq_one_letter_code
_entity_poly.pdbx_strand_id
1 'polypeptide(L)'
;MSTNTIVNIFGKNYTLGVDEDHPADHVQLVAQLIDERMQQVKGEVRADSPLQVAILASLNLIEELMSLQKDYASAESEITQRTSRLTASLGRLFAEVEASSSDS
;
A
#
# COMPACT_ATOMS: atom_id res chain seq x y z
N MET A 1 -5.79 9.40 -26.36
CA MET A 1 -6.49 10.69 -26.21
C MET A 1 -6.34 11.11 -24.76
N SER A 2 -5.94 12.35 -24.48
CA SER A 2 -5.86 12.85 -23.09
C SER A 2 -7.29 13.13 -22.63
N THR A 3 -7.83 12.19 -21.87
CA THR A 3 -9.15 12.34 -21.27
C THR A 3 -8.95 12.97 -19.90
N ASN A 4 -9.87 13.84 -19.48
CA ASN A 4 -9.75 14.55 -18.21
C ASN A 4 -10.99 14.25 -17.36
N THR A 5 -10.82 14.21 -16.05
CA THR A 5 -11.91 14.13 -15.07
C THR A 5 -11.86 15.32 -14.13
N ILE A 6 -13.02 15.73 -13.62
CA ILE A 6 -13.13 16.83 -12.65
C ILE A 6 -13.42 16.21 -11.30
N VAL A 7 -12.61 16.55 -10.30
CA VAL A 7 -12.77 16.10 -8.91
C VAL A 7 -12.90 17.30 -7.99
N ASN A 8 -13.66 17.15 -6.90
CA ASN A 8 -13.76 18.16 -5.85
C ASN A 8 -12.99 17.68 -4.63
N ILE A 9 -11.98 18.44 -4.22
CA ILE A 9 -11.15 18.17 -3.05
C ILE A 9 -11.18 19.42 -2.18
N PHE A 10 -11.65 19.27 -0.94
CA PHE A 10 -11.72 20.31 0.07
C PHE A 10 -12.44 21.59 -0.40
N GLY A 11 -13.52 21.40 -1.16
CA GLY A 11 -14.35 22.48 -1.71
C GLY A 11 -13.76 23.17 -2.95
N LYS A 12 -12.67 22.63 -3.52
CA LYS A 12 -12.06 23.14 -4.75
C LYS A 12 -12.13 22.09 -5.86
N ASN A 13 -12.48 22.53 -7.06
CA ASN A 13 -12.52 21.67 -8.23
C ASN A 13 -11.14 21.62 -8.91
N TYR A 14 -10.68 20.41 -9.23
CA TYR A 14 -9.43 20.14 -9.94
C TYR A 14 -9.72 19.32 -11.19
N THR A 15 -9.07 19.68 -12.29
CA THR A 15 -9.11 18.92 -13.54
C THR A 15 -7.88 18.03 -13.61
N LEU A 16 -8.08 16.71 -13.54
CA LEU A 16 -7.01 15.71 -13.54
C LEU A 16 -7.03 14.93 -14.86
N GLY A 17 -5.84 14.61 -15.36
CA GLY A 17 -5.69 13.73 -16.52
C GLY A 17 -5.98 12.28 -16.13
N VAL A 18 -6.60 11.53 -17.03
CA VAL A 18 -6.83 10.09 -16.90
C VAL A 18 -6.19 9.38 -18.10
N ASP A 19 -5.68 8.18 -17.84
CA ASP A 19 -5.07 7.30 -18.84
C ASP A 19 -5.56 5.86 -18.65
N GLU A 20 -5.02 4.91 -19.42
CA GLU A 20 -5.43 3.50 -19.34
C GLU A 20 -5.03 2.86 -18.00
N ASP A 21 -3.95 3.32 -17.38
CA ASP A 21 -3.46 2.82 -16.09
C ASP A 21 -4.25 3.42 -14.91
N HIS A 22 -4.75 4.65 -15.08
CA HIS A 22 -5.49 5.42 -14.08
C HIS A 22 -6.83 5.90 -14.65
N PRO A 23 -7.85 5.02 -14.69
CA PRO A 23 -9.17 5.38 -15.19
C PRO A 23 -9.82 6.46 -14.30
N ALA A 24 -10.82 7.16 -14.86
CA ALA A 24 -11.51 8.25 -14.17
C ALA A 24 -12.06 7.85 -12.79
N ASP A 25 -12.60 6.64 -12.66
CA ASP A 25 -13.13 6.11 -11.39
C ASP A 25 -12.03 5.96 -10.33
N HIS A 26 -10.84 5.51 -10.73
CA HIS A 26 -9.69 5.41 -9.82
C HIS A 26 -9.24 6.79 -9.36
N VAL A 27 -9.12 7.75 -10.29
CA VAL A 27 -8.74 9.13 -9.98
C VAL A 27 -9.77 9.80 -9.05
N GLN A 28 -11.06 9.54 -9.25
CA GLN A 28 -12.13 10.01 -8.36
C GLN A 28 -12.03 9.40 -6.96
N LEU A 29 -11.78 8.09 -6.86
CA LEU A 29 -11.60 7.40 -5.59
C LEU A 29 -10.41 7.96 -4.80
N VAL A 30 -9.28 8.19 -5.46
CA VAL A 30 -8.09 8.80 -4.84
C VAL A 30 -8.39 10.22 -4.37
N ALA A 31 -9.10 11.02 -5.17
CA ALA A 31 -9.51 12.36 -4.77
C ALA A 31 -10.43 12.36 -3.55
N GLN A 32 -11.35 11.40 -3.47
CA GLN A 32 -12.21 11.22 -2.30
C GLN A 32 -11.41 10.87 -1.04
N LEU A 33 -10.44 9.96 -1.15
CA LEU A 33 -9.57 9.60 -0.02
C LEU A 33 -8.77 10.80 0.51
N ILE A 34 -8.28 11.65 -0.40
CA ILE A 34 -7.58 12.89 -0.04
C ILE A 34 -8.53 13.85 0.69
N ASP A 35 -9.76 14.03 0.17
CA ASP A 35 -10.76 14.89 0.82
C ASP A 35 -11.08 14.42 2.25
N GLU A 36 -11.34 13.12 2.42
CA GLU A 36 -11.61 12.49 3.71
C GLU A 36 -10.45 12.72 4.70
N ARG A 37 -9.20 12.51 4.25
CA ARG A 37 -8.03 12.74 5.10
C ARG A 37 -7.87 14.21 5.46
N MET A 38 -8.13 15.13 4.53
CA MET A 38 -8.08 16.57 4.81
C MET A 38 -9.15 16.99 5.84
N GLN A 39 -10.36 16.42 5.78
CA GLN A 39 -11.41 16.68 6.79
C GLN A 39 -10.99 16.15 8.16
N GLN A 40 -10.39 14.96 8.23
CA GLN A 40 -9.89 14.38 9.48
C GLN A 40 -8.81 15.27 10.12
N VAL A 41 -7.78 15.65 9.35
CA VAL A 41 -6.67 16.49 9.82
C VAL A 41 -7.17 17.86 10.30
N LYS A 42 -8.16 18.45 9.62
CA LYS A 42 -8.80 19.70 10.05
C LYS A 42 -9.48 19.57 11.41
N GLY A 43 -10.02 18.39 11.73
CA GLY A 43 -10.65 18.11 13.03
C GLY A 43 -9.64 17.90 14.16
N GLU A 44 -8.48 17.31 13.85
CA GLU A 44 -7.44 16.96 14.83
C GLU A 44 -6.48 18.13 15.12
N VAL A 45 -6.23 18.99 14.13
CA VAL A 45 -5.26 20.09 14.21
C VAL A 45 -5.97 21.42 14.00
N ARG A 46 -5.68 22.42 14.83
CA ARG A 46 -6.01 23.83 14.54
C ARG A 46 -5.09 24.34 13.42
N ALA A 47 -5.34 23.89 12.21
CA ALA A 47 -4.67 24.40 11.01
C ALA A 47 -5.41 25.65 10.52
N ASP A 48 -4.70 26.76 10.41
CA ASP A 48 -5.29 28.06 10.06
C ASP A 48 -5.50 28.23 8.55
N SER A 49 -4.92 27.34 7.72
CA SER A 49 -5.05 27.42 6.26
C SER A 49 -5.39 26.07 5.59
N PRO A 50 -6.22 26.06 4.53
CA PRO A 50 -6.48 24.87 3.71
C PRO A 50 -5.23 24.22 3.13
N LEU A 51 -4.20 25.03 2.81
CA LEU A 51 -2.93 24.54 2.29
C LEU A 51 -2.17 23.74 3.35
N GLN A 52 -2.13 24.23 4.59
CA GLN A 52 -1.52 23.52 5.70
C GLN A 52 -2.24 22.19 5.98
N VAL A 53 -3.57 22.17 5.93
CA VAL A 53 -4.36 20.93 6.02
C VAL A 53 -3.97 19.96 4.92
N ALA A 54 -3.85 20.42 3.67
CA ALA A 54 -3.46 19.57 2.55
C ALA A 54 -2.06 18.97 2.73
N ILE A 55 -1.09 19.77 3.17
CA ILE A 55 0.29 19.31 3.42
C ILE A 55 0.31 18.25 4.52
N LEU A 56 -0.39 18.50 5.63
CA LEU A 56 -0.47 17.56 6.76
C LEU A 56 -1.20 16.25 6.38
N ALA A 57 -2.29 16.34 5.61
CA ALA A 57 -2.99 15.17 5.09
C ALA A 57 -2.09 14.33 4.17
N SER A 58 -1.36 14.98 3.26
CA SER A 58 -0.40 14.30 2.38
C SER A 58 0.72 13.63 3.16
N LEU A 59 1.30 14.29 4.18
CA LEU A 59 2.32 13.69 5.03
C LEU A 59 1.79 12.45 5.74
N ASN A 60 0.59 12.53 6.31
CA ASN A 60 -0.04 11.40 6.99
C ASN A 60 -0.26 10.21 6.06
N LEU A 61 -0.78 10.43 4.85
CA LEU A 61 -0.98 9.38 3.85
C LEU A 61 0.34 8.75 3.38
N ILE A 62 1.39 9.56 3.22
CA ILE A 62 2.72 9.07 2.83
C ILE A 62 3.33 8.22 3.95
N GLU A 63 3.23 8.66 5.21
CA GLU A 63 3.71 7.90 6.36
C GLU A 63 3.00 6.54 6.46
N GLU A 64 1.67 6.51 6.28
CA GLU A 64 0.88 5.29 6.26
C GLU A 64 1.31 4.35 5.11
N LEU A 65 1.50 4.89 3.90
CA LEU A 65 1.98 4.12 2.75
C LEU A 65 3.37 3.51 3.02
N MET A 66 4.29 4.29 3.58
CA MET A 66 5.63 3.83 3.93
C MET A 66 5.60 2.74 5.01
N SER A 67 4.73 2.87 6.00
CA SER A 67 4.51 1.82 7.01
C SER A 67 4.01 0.54 6.36
N LEU A 68 3.00 0.64 5.49
CA LEU A 68 2.40 -0.52 4.82
C LEU A 68 3.41 -1.23 3.91
N GLN A 69 4.25 -0.48 3.19
CA GLN A 69 5.33 -1.06 2.37
C GLN A 69 6.35 -1.82 3.22
N LYS A 70 6.71 -1.28 4.39
CA LYS A 70 7.63 -1.95 5.32
C LYS A 70 7.03 -3.23 5.88
N ASP A 71 5.77 -3.19 6.28
CA ASP A 71 5.06 -4.36 6.81
C ASP A 71 4.93 -5.46 5.75
N TYR A 72 4.62 -5.07 4.51
CA TYR A 72 4.58 -5.98 3.37
C TYR A 72 5.94 -6.65 3.12
N ALA A 73 7.03 -5.87 3.08
CA ALA A 73 8.39 -6.42 2.89
C ALA A 73 8.80 -7.37 4.02
N SER A 74 8.41 -7.06 5.26
CA SER A 74 8.62 -7.94 6.41
C SER A 74 7.86 -9.26 6.26
N ALA A 75 6.59 -9.20 5.87
CA ALA A 75 5.76 -10.38 5.66
C ALA A 75 6.30 -11.28 4.54
N GLU A 76 6.76 -10.69 3.43
CA GLU A 76 7.37 -11.42 2.32
C GLU A 76 8.65 -12.15 2.75
N SER A 77 9.50 -11.49 3.54
CA SER A 77 10.70 -12.09 4.13
C SER A 77 10.37 -13.26 5.06
N GLU A 78 9.37 -13.09 5.93
CA GLU A 78 8.91 -14.17 6.82
C GLU A 78 8.38 -15.38 6.04
N ILE A 79 7.55 -15.15 5.01
CA ILE A 79 7.01 -16.22 4.16
C ILE A 79 8.16 -16.96 3.48
N THR A 80 9.12 -16.24 2.92
CA THR A 80 10.30 -16.81 2.26
C THR A 80 11.13 -17.65 3.24
N GLN A 81 11.36 -17.15 4.45
CA GLN A 81 12.11 -17.86 5.48
C GLN A 81 11.39 -19.14 5.92
N ARG A 82 10.08 -19.06 6.18
CA ARG A 82 9.26 -20.22 6.57
C ARG A 82 9.24 -21.28 5.47
N THR A 83 9.05 -20.86 4.22
CA THR A 83 9.07 -21.75 3.05
C THR A 83 10.43 -22.44 2.90
N SER A 84 11.54 -21.69 3.04
CA SER A 84 12.89 -22.25 2.97
C SER A 84 13.15 -23.29 4.09
N ARG A 85 12.68 -23.01 5.31
CA ARG A 85 12.78 -23.95 6.44
C ARG A 85 11.99 -25.23 6.19
N LEU A 86 10.79 -25.11 5.62
CA LEU A 86 9.96 -26.27 5.26
C LEU A 86 10.65 -27.12 4.18
N THR A 87 11.11 -26.50 3.09
CA THR A 87 11.84 -27.19 2.01
C THR A 87 13.09 -27.90 2.53
N ALA A 88 13.88 -27.23 3.38
CA ALA A 88 15.07 -27.84 3.98
C ALA A 88 14.72 -29.01 4.91
N SER A 89 13.62 -28.94 5.65
CA SER A 89 13.19 -30.00 6.55
C SER A 89 12.67 -31.22 5.79
N LEU A 90 11.90 -31.00 4.72
CA LEU A 90 11.48 -32.07 3.80
C LEU A 90 12.69 -32.74 3.14
N GLY A 91 13.65 -31.96 2.66
CA GLY A 91 14.88 -32.50 2.06
C GLY A 91 15.68 -33.39 3.03
N ARG A 92 15.79 -33.00 4.31
CA ARG A 92 16.44 -33.84 5.33
C ARG A 92 15.69 -35.15 5.57
N LEU A 93 14.36 -35.11 5.65
CA LEU A 93 13.55 -36.31 5.86
C LEU A 93 13.68 -37.30 4.70
N PHE A 94 13.68 -36.82 3.45
CA PHE A 94 13.87 -37.71 2.30
C PHE A 94 15.25 -38.38 2.29
N ALA A 95 16.31 -37.63 2.62
CA ALA A 95 17.66 -38.19 2.72
C ALA A 95 17.78 -39.27 3.81
N GLU A 96 17.08 -39.09 4.94
CA GLU A 96 17.05 -40.07 6.04
C GLU A 96 16.27 -41.35 5.66
N VAL A 97 15.17 -41.23 4.90
CA VAL A 97 14.44 -42.38 4.37
C VAL A 97 15.27 -43.16 3.34
N GLU A 98 15.97 -42.47 2.41
CA GLU A 98 16.83 -43.13 1.44
C GLU A 98 17.98 -43.90 2.11
N ALA A 99 18.62 -43.31 3.12
CA ALA A 99 19.70 -43.94 3.87
C ALA A 99 19.23 -45.18 4.68
N SER A 100 18.02 -45.14 5.25
CA SER A 100 17.47 -46.29 5.99
C SER A 100 16.97 -47.43 5.09
N SER A 101 16.58 -47.13 3.84
CA SER A 101 16.13 -48.13 2.86
C SER A 101 17.24 -48.86 2.10
N SER A 102 18.49 -48.36 2.16
CA SER A 102 19.66 -48.94 1.49
C SER A 102 20.49 -49.88 2.37
N ASP A 103 20.11 -50.02 3.65
CA ASP A 103 20.77 -50.86 4.66
C ASP A 103 19.92 -52.11 5.03
N SER A 104 18.93 -52.46 4.21
CA SER A 104 18.06 -53.65 4.32
C SER A 104 17.94 -54.36 2.97
#